data_AF-A0A8C7AHW2-F1
#
_entry.id   AF-A0A8C7AHW2-F1
#
_cell.length_a   1.000
_cell.length_b   1.000
_cell.length_c   1.000
_cell.angle_alpha   90.00
_cell.angle_beta   90.00
_cell.angle_gamma   90.00
#
_symmetry.space_group_name_H-M   'P 1'
#
loop_
_entity.id
_entity.type
_entity.pdbx_description
1 polymer ?
#
loop_
_entity_poly.entity_id
_entity_poly.type
_entity_poly.pdbx_seq_one_letter_code
_entity_poly.pdbx_strand_id
1 'polypeptide(L)'
;MYPESTTGSPARLSLRQTGSPGMIYMAEQLMTLAYDNGINLFDTAEVYAAGKAEVVLGNIIKKKGWRRSSLVITTKIFWGGKAETERGLSRKHIIEGLKASLERLQLEYVDVVFANRPDPNTPMEETVRAMTHVINQGMAMYWGTSRWSSMEIMEAYSVARQFNLIPPICEQAEYHMFQREKVEVQLPELFHKIGVGAMTWSPLACGIVSGKYDSGIPPYSRASLKGYQWLKDKILSEEGRRQQAKLKELQAIAERLGCTLPQLAIAWCLRNEGVSSVLLGASSADQLMENIGAIQVLPKLSSSIIHEIDSILGNKPYSKKDYRS
;
A
#
# COMPACT_ATOMS: atom_id res chain seq x y z
N MET A 1 -5.18 -21.83 -16.99
CA MET A 1 -3.70 -21.78 -17.07
C MET A 1 -3.29 -20.42 -16.53
N TYR A 2 -3.02 -20.32 -15.23
CA TYR A 2 -2.51 -19.07 -14.65
C TYR A 2 -1.10 -18.89 -15.22
N PRO A 3 -0.77 -17.74 -15.83
CA PRO A 3 0.58 -17.52 -16.34
C PRO A 3 1.55 -17.63 -15.16
N GLU A 4 2.70 -18.24 -15.41
CA GLU A 4 3.80 -18.33 -14.45
C GLU A 4 3.98 -16.98 -13.75
N SER A 5 3.93 -16.99 -12.42
CA SER A 5 4.16 -15.80 -11.62
C SER A 5 5.52 -15.25 -11.99
N THR A 6 5.56 -14.09 -12.66
CA THR A 6 6.78 -13.32 -12.86
C THR A 6 7.19 -12.75 -11.51
N THR A 7 7.79 -13.59 -10.66
CA THR A 7 8.12 -13.31 -9.26
C THR A 7 9.04 -12.09 -9.10
N GLY A 8 9.75 -11.70 -10.17
CA GLY A 8 10.60 -10.51 -10.26
C GLY A 8 10.11 -9.42 -11.24
N SER A 9 8.81 -9.33 -11.56
CA SER A 9 8.31 -8.26 -12.43
C SER A 9 8.16 -6.92 -11.70
N PRO A 10 8.54 -5.78 -12.31
CA PRO A 10 8.20 -4.45 -11.82
C PRO A 10 6.71 -4.21 -11.61
N ALA A 11 5.83 -5.00 -12.22
CA ALA A 11 4.39 -4.96 -11.97
C ALA A 11 4.01 -5.34 -10.52
N ARG A 12 4.91 -5.97 -9.74
CA ARG A 12 4.73 -6.20 -8.30
C ARG A 12 5.11 -5.00 -7.44
N LEU A 13 5.61 -3.92 -8.04
CA LEU A 13 5.77 -2.62 -7.40
C LEU A 13 4.64 -1.69 -7.82
N SER A 14 4.30 -0.77 -6.94
CA SER A 14 3.28 0.25 -7.16
C SER A 14 3.74 1.59 -6.63
N LEU A 15 3.15 2.69 -7.10
CA LEU A 15 3.51 4.03 -6.62
C LEU A 15 2.32 4.73 -5.94
N ARG A 16 2.51 5.11 -4.67
CA ARG A 16 1.54 5.93 -3.93
C ARG A 16 1.78 7.43 -4.16
N GLN A 17 0.73 8.14 -4.54
CA GLN A 17 0.74 9.59 -4.76
C GLN A 17 0.09 10.33 -3.59
N THR A 18 0.85 11.18 -2.86
CA THR A 18 0.34 11.90 -1.68
C THR A 18 0.19 13.41 -1.85
N GLY A 19 0.52 13.95 -3.03
CA GLY A 19 0.09 15.30 -3.47
C GLY A 19 0.60 16.50 -2.69
N SER A 20 1.91 16.66 -2.45
CA SER A 20 2.41 17.90 -1.84
C SER A 20 2.37 19.07 -2.86
N PRO A 21 1.69 20.20 -2.60
CA PRO A 21 1.40 21.26 -3.59
C PRO A 21 2.61 21.92 -4.28
N GLY A 22 3.82 21.81 -3.70
CA GLY A 22 5.06 22.33 -4.30
C GLY A 22 5.80 21.34 -5.21
N MET A 23 5.24 20.15 -5.47
CA MET A 23 5.97 19.03 -6.09
C MET A 23 5.30 18.47 -7.35
N ILE A 24 4.53 19.27 -8.11
CA ILE A 24 3.86 18.79 -9.35
C ILE A 24 4.87 18.23 -10.36
N TYR A 25 5.97 18.95 -10.61
CA TYR A 25 7.03 18.48 -11.52
C TYR A 25 7.68 17.18 -11.03
N MET A 26 7.93 17.09 -9.71
CA MET A 26 8.46 15.87 -9.10
C MET A 26 7.48 14.70 -9.23
N ALA A 27 6.18 14.93 -9.02
CA ALA A 27 5.16 13.90 -9.16
C ALA A 27 5.08 13.34 -10.60
N GLU A 28 5.14 14.21 -11.61
CA GLU A 28 5.21 13.81 -13.02
C GLU A 28 6.46 12.99 -13.33
N GLN A 29 7.62 13.43 -12.83
CA GLN A 29 8.88 12.71 -12.99
C GLN A 29 8.82 11.31 -12.35
N LEU A 30 8.33 11.22 -11.11
CA LEU A 30 8.18 9.95 -10.40
C LEU A 30 7.22 9.00 -11.12
N MET A 31 6.09 9.51 -11.58
CA MET A 31 5.10 8.68 -12.27
C MET A 31 5.61 8.22 -13.64
N THR A 32 6.34 9.09 -14.36
CA THR A 32 6.98 8.73 -15.64
C THR A 32 8.02 7.64 -15.43
N LEU A 33 8.93 7.80 -14.46
CA LEU A 33 9.93 6.78 -14.13
C LEU A 33 9.29 5.46 -13.74
N ALA A 34 8.23 5.47 -12.93
CA ALA A 34 7.52 4.26 -12.55
C ALA A 34 6.92 3.55 -13.78
N TYR A 35 6.17 4.29 -14.60
CA TYR A 35 5.53 3.73 -15.79
C TYR A 35 6.53 3.18 -16.82
N ASP A 36 7.61 3.92 -17.09
CA ASP A 36 8.65 3.53 -18.04
C ASP A 36 9.44 2.30 -17.56
N ASN A 37 9.48 2.05 -16.24
CA ASN A 37 10.06 0.83 -15.65
C ASN A 37 9.03 -0.32 -15.50
N GLY A 38 7.81 -0.18 -16.04
CA GLY A 38 6.81 -1.24 -16.07
C GLY A 38 5.86 -1.29 -14.86
N ILE A 39 5.91 -0.30 -13.96
CA ILE A 39 4.89 -0.15 -12.92
C ILE A 39 3.59 0.35 -13.56
N ASN A 40 2.51 -0.40 -13.42
CA ASN A 40 1.19 -0.03 -13.92
C ASN A 40 0.21 0.40 -12.80
N LEU A 41 0.52 0.12 -11.54
CA LEU A 41 -0.36 0.36 -10.39
C LEU A 41 -0.01 1.65 -9.65
N PHE A 42 -0.98 2.58 -9.62
CA PHE A 42 -0.87 3.90 -9.00
C PHE A 42 -1.99 4.12 -8.00
N ASP A 43 -1.63 4.45 -6.77
CA ASP A 43 -2.54 4.52 -5.64
C ASP A 43 -2.66 5.94 -5.07
N THR A 44 -3.89 6.34 -4.76
CA THR A 44 -4.24 7.63 -4.16
C THR A 44 -5.40 7.49 -3.16
N ALA A 45 -5.90 8.60 -2.63
CA ALA A 45 -7.08 8.68 -1.78
C ALA A 45 -7.69 10.07 -1.84
N GLU A 46 -9.00 10.20 -1.63
CA GLU A 46 -9.69 11.49 -1.57
C GLU A 46 -9.09 12.43 -0.50
N VAL A 47 -8.62 11.86 0.62
CA VAL A 47 -8.07 12.61 1.75
C VAL A 47 -6.65 13.13 1.48
N TYR A 48 -5.92 12.56 0.52
CA TYR A 48 -4.52 12.91 0.30
C TYR A 48 -4.37 14.33 -0.23
N ALA A 49 -3.76 15.18 0.60
CA ALA A 49 -3.66 16.62 0.39
C ALA A 49 -5.02 17.28 0.08
N ALA A 50 -6.09 16.80 0.72
CA ALA A 50 -7.47 17.25 0.50
C ALA A 50 -7.85 17.23 -0.99
N GLY A 51 -7.74 16.05 -1.62
CA GLY A 51 -8.06 15.81 -3.03
C GLY A 51 -6.98 16.25 -4.03
N LYS A 52 -5.99 17.06 -3.63
CA LYS A 52 -4.96 17.55 -4.57
C LYS A 52 -4.09 16.44 -5.16
N ALA A 53 -3.89 15.34 -4.43
CA ALA A 53 -3.15 14.19 -4.96
C ALA A 53 -3.84 13.58 -6.19
N GLU A 54 -5.17 13.47 -6.16
CA GLU A 54 -5.97 12.99 -7.29
C GLU A 54 -5.93 13.93 -8.49
N VAL A 55 -6.00 15.26 -8.25
CA VAL A 55 -5.87 16.26 -9.31
C VAL A 55 -4.52 16.16 -10.00
N VAL A 56 -3.43 16.03 -9.24
CA VAL A 56 -2.07 15.89 -9.80
C VAL A 56 -1.96 14.59 -10.61
N LEU A 57 -2.44 13.48 -10.06
CA LEU A 57 -2.43 12.18 -10.74
C LEU A 57 -3.20 12.22 -12.07
N GLY A 58 -4.43 12.76 -12.05
CA GLY A 58 -5.27 12.91 -13.24
C GLY A 58 -4.63 13.79 -14.32
N ASN A 59 -4.04 14.92 -13.92
CA ASN A 59 -3.32 15.81 -14.83
C ASN A 59 -2.14 15.13 -15.50
N ILE A 60 -1.37 14.31 -14.76
CA ILE A 60 -0.23 13.58 -15.33
C ILE A 60 -0.73 12.54 -16.35
N ILE A 61 -1.73 11.73 -16.01
CA ILE A 61 -2.29 10.72 -16.92
C ILE A 61 -2.75 11.38 -18.23
N LYS A 62 -3.52 12.46 -18.12
CA LYS A 62 -4.01 13.23 -19.26
C LYS A 62 -2.88 13.84 -20.10
N LYS A 63 -1.89 14.47 -19.44
CA LYS A 63 -0.75 15.10 -20.12
C LYS A 63 0.12 14.08 -20.85
N LYS A 64 0.38 12.92 -20.23
CA LYS A 64 1.22 11.87 -20.80
C LYS A 64 0.52 11.07 -21.90
N GLY A 65 -0.82 11.12 -21.96
CA GLY A 65 -1.60 10.42 -22.97
C GLY A 65 -1.45 8.89 -22.89
N TRP A 66 -1.10 8.36 -21.71
CA TRP A 66 -1.01 6.91 -21.52
C TRP A 66 -2.39 6.28 -21.72
N ARG A 67 -2.41 5.09 -22.34
CA ARG A 67 -3.67 4.37 -22.57
C ARG A 67 -4.28 4.01 -21.22
N ARG A 68 -5.56 4.35 -21.01
CA ARG A 68 -6.27 3.98 -19.78
C ARG A 68 -6.23 2.47 -19.50
N SER A 69 -6.22 1.65 -20.56
CA SER A 69 -6.14 0.19 -20.50
C SER A 69 -4.78 -0.37 -20.08
N SER A 70 -3.71 0.44 -20.04
CA SER A 70 -2.39 0.02 -19.53
C SER A 70 -2.13 0.46 -18.08
N LEU A 71 -3.09 1.13 -17.44
CA LEU A 71 -2.97 1.66 -16.09
C LEU A 71 -3.92 0.93 -15.15
N VAL A 72 -3.47 0.72 -13.91
CA VAL A 72 -4.28 0.30 -12.77
C VAL A 72 -4.29 1.46 -11.78
N ILE A 73 -5.40 2.18 -11.69
CA ILE A 73 -5.58 3.32 -10.80
C ILE A 73 -6.46 2.91 -9.61
N THR A 74 -5.97 3.15 -8.40
CA THR A 74 -6.71 2.86 -7.17
C THR A 74 -6.92 4.11 -6.34
N THR A 75 -8.12 4.30 -5.80
CA THR A 75 -8.40 5.35 -4.82
C THR A 75 -9.06 4.79 -3.57
N LYS A 76 -9.08 5.57 -2.50
CA LYS A 76 -9.56 5.21 -1.16
C LYS A 76 -10.57 6.22 -0.66
N ILE A 77 -11.72 5.73 -0.22
CA ILE A 77 -12.85 6.52 0.30
C ILE A 77 -13.00 6.30 1.81
N PHE A 78 -13.09 7.41 2.56
CA PHE A 78 -13.57 7.50 3.95
C PHE A 78 -13.63 8.96 4.45
N TRP A 79 -12.78 9.86 3.97
CA TRP A 79 -12.69 11.25 4.45
C TRP A 79 -12.68 12.23 3.26
N GLY A 80 -13.87 12.64 2.80
CA GLY A 80 -14.00 13.55 1.67
C GLY A 80 -14.15 15.02 2.06
N GLY A 81 -14.46 15.33 3.31
CA GLY A 81 -14.69 16.70 3.74
C GLY A 81 -14.85 16.89 5.25
N LYS A 82 -15.37 18.06 5.64
CA LYS A 82 -15.51 18.47 7.04
C LYS A 82 -16.90 18.17 7.60
N ALA A 83 -17.93 18.17 6.75
CA ALA A 83 -19.29 17.89 7.17
C ALA A 83 -19.41 16.44 7.67
N GLU A 84 -20.40 16.21 8.53
CA GLU A 84 -20.64 14.88 9.13
C GLU A 84 -20.91 13.81 8.06
N THR A 85 -21.58 14.21 6.98
CA THR A 85 -21.93 13.33 5.86
C THR A 85 -20.83 13.16 4.81
N GLU A 86 -19.70 13.87 4.95
CA GLU A 86 -18.54 13.80 4.03
C GLU A 86 -17.45 12.85 4.55
N ARG A 87 -17.85 11.85 5.37
CA ARG A 87 -16.97 10.80 5.88
C ARG A 87 -17.70 9.47 6.06
N GLY A 88 -16.91 8.42 6.30
CA GLY A 88 -17.40 7.08 6.59
C GLY A 88 -17.57 6.22 5.35
N LEU A 89 -18.31 5.13 5.49
CA LEU A 89 -18.60 4.17 4.43
C LEU A 89 -20.10 4.03 4.16
N SER A 90 -20.90 5.02 4.56
CA SER A 90 -22.30 5.10 4.16
C SER A 90 -22.44 5.09 2.64
N ARG A 91 -23.58 4.60 2.15
CA ARG A 91 -23.88 4.60 0.71
C ARG A 91 -23.78 6.00 0.12
N LYS A 92 -24.21 7.02 0.87
CA LYS A 92 -24.10 8.44 0.49
C LYS A 92 -22.64 8.80 0.23
N HIS A 93 -21.76 8.60 1.22
CA HIS A 93 -20.36 9.02 1.09
C HIS A 93 -19.58 8.19 0.07
N ILE A 94 -19.84 6.88 -0.03
CA ILE A 94 -19.17 6.04 -1.05
C ILE A 94 -19.46 6.56 -2.46
N ILE A 95 -20.73 6.86 -2.78
CA ILE A 95 -21.12 7.33 -4.11
C ILE A 95 -20.61 8.76 -4.34
N GLU A 96 -20.85 9.67 -3.40
CA GLU A 96 -20.46 11.09 -3.54
C GLU A 96 -18.94 11.26 -3.54
N GLY A 97 -18.24 10.59 -2.62
CA GLY A 97 -16.79 10.61 -2.50
C GLY A 97 -16.10 10.01 -3.73
N LEU A 98 -16.58 8.88 -4.26
CA LEU A 98 -16.01 8.31 -5.48
C LEU A 98 -16.29 9.18 -6.70
N LYS A 99 -17.50 9.74 -6.84
CA LYS A 99 -17.83 10.67 -7.93
C LYS A 99 -16.91 11.89 -7.92
N ALA A 100 -16.70 12.50 -6.75
CA ALA A 100 -15.79 13.63 -6.60
C ALA A 100 -14.32 13.24 -6.87
N SER A 101 -13.92 12.02 -6.51
CA SER A 101 -12.58 11.49 -6.80
C SER A 101 -12.35 11.30 -8.30
N LEU A 102 -13.31 10.73 -9.01
CA LEU A 102 -13.28 10.56 -10.47
C LEU A 102 -13.21 11.89 -11.22
N GLU A 103 -13.96 12.89 -10.76
CA GLU A 103 -13.90 14.25 -11.29
C GLU A 103 -12.50 14.86 -11.11
N ARG A 104 -11.91 14.77 -9.91
CA ARG A 104 -10.53 15.23 -9.67
C ARG A 104 -9.50 14.48 -10.52
N LEU A 105 -9.68 13.17 -10.67
CA LEU A 105 -8.82 12.31 -11.49
C LEU A 105 -9.01 12.54 -13.00
N GLN A 106 -10.09 13.18 -13.43
CA GLN A 106 -10.50 13.26 -14.84
C GLN A 106 -10.59 11.85 -15.48
N LEU A 107 -11.14 10.89 -14.73
CA LEU A 107 -11.33 9.51 -15.17
C LEU A 107 -12.81 9.13 -15.06
N GLU A 108 -13.27 8.26 -15.96
CA GLU A 108 -14.62 7.68 -15.89
C GLU A 108 -14.71 6.61 -14.80
N TYR A 109 -13.62 5.88 -14.56
CA TYR A 109 -13.55 4.81 -13.58
C TYR A 109 -12.15 4.63 -12.98
N VAL A 110 -12.10 4.10 -11.76
CA VAL A 110 -10.88 3.53 -11.14
C VAL A 110 -10.89 2.01 -11.28
N ASP A 111 -9.72 1.37 -11.28
CA ASP A 111 -9.67 -0.09 -11.34
C ASP A 111 -10.08 -0.70 -10.01
N VAL A 112 -9.65 -0.11 -8.88
CA VAL A 112 -10.08 -0.54 -7.55
C VAL A 112 -10.44 0.66 -6.69
N VAL A 113 -11.67 0.67 -6.16
CA VAL A 113 -12.07 1.58 -5.07
C VAL A 113 -11.91 0.86 -3.74
N PHE A 114 -11.18 1.47 -2.81
CA PHE A 114 -10.93 0.90 -1.50
C PHE A 114 -11.74 1.62 -0.40
N ALA A 115 -12.28 0.86 0.55
CA ALA A 115 -12.62 1.39 1.86
C ALA A 115 -11.31 1.72 2.62
N ASN A 116 -11.04 3.00 2.92
CA ASN A 116 -9.74 3.43 3.47
C ASN A 116 -9.48 2.92 4.90
N ARG A 117 -10.55 2.60 5.64
CA ARG A 117 -10.56 2.00 6.99
C ARG A 117 -11.95 1.42 7.29
N PRO A 118 -12.13 0.60 8.33
CA PRO A 118 -13.47 0.21 8.78
C PRO A 118 -14.28 1.41 9.24
N ASP A 119 -15.61 1.33 9.07
CA ASP A 119 -16.57 2.28 9.60
C ASP A 119 -17.48 1.60 10.64
N PRO A 120 -17.29 1.85 11.95
CA PRO A 120 -18.13 1.25 12.97
C PRO A 120 -19.57 1.81 12.97
N ASN A 121 -19.84 2.91 12.25
CA ASN A 121 -21.13 3.57 12.24
C ASN A 121 -22.00 3.18 11.03
N THR A 122 -21.47 2.42 10.08
CA THR A 122 -22.20 1.97 8.89
C THR A 122 -22.29 0.44 8.88
N PRO A 123 -23.49 -0.16 8.75
CA PRO A 123 -23.63 -1.61 8.61
C PRO A 123 -22.86 -2.15 7.40
N MET A 124 -22.30 -3.36 7.55
CA MET A 124 -21.54 -4.02 6.48
C MET A 124 -22.35 -4.16 5.20
N GLU A 125 -23.62 -4.54 5.32
CA GLU A 125 -24.53 -4.68 4.19
C GLU A 125 -24.65 -3.40 3.36
N GLU A 126 -24.79 -2.24 4.00
CA GLU A 126 -24.87 -0.97 3.30
C GLU A 126 -23.58 -0.67 2.53
N THR A 127 -22.43 -0.87 3.17
CA THR A 127 -21.11 -0.68 2.56
C THR A 127 -20.94 -1.58 1.32
N VAL A 128 -21.21 -2.89 1.45
CA VAL A 128 -21.04 -3.85 0.35
C VAL A 128 -22.02 -3.58 -0.80
N ARG A 129 -23.27 -3.19 -0.49
CA ARG A 129 -24.24 -2.76 -1.52
C ARG A 129 -23.81 -1.49 -2.23
N ALA A 130 -23.23 -0.52 -1.52
CA ALA A 130 -22.73 0.71 -2.11
C ALA A 130 -21.51 0.46 -3.02
N MET A 131 -20.55 -0.36 -2.58
CA MET A 131 -19.40 -0.77 -3.38
C MET A 131 -19.83 -1.55 -4.63
N THR A 132 -20.79 -2.48 -4.47
CA THR A 132 -21.37 -3.21 -5.61
C THR A 132 -22.09 -2.28 -6.58
N HIS A 133 -22.81 -1.28 -6.06
CA HIS A 133 -23.50 -0.31 -6.89
C HIS A 133 -22.54 0.52 -7.75
N VAL A 134 -21.48 1.09 -7.17
CA VAL A 134 -20.53 1.89 -7.95
C VAL A 134 -19.78 1.07 -9.00
N ILE A 135 -19.56 -0.23 -8.77
CA ILE A 135 -19.04 -1.14 -9.78
C ILE A 135 -20.05 -1.35 -10.91
N ASN A 136 -21.30 -1.66 -10.57
CA ASN A 136 -22.36 -1.86 -11.57
C ASN A 136 -22.70 -0.59 -12.37
N GLN A 137 -22.39 0.60 -11.82
CA GLN A 137 -22.49 1.88 -12.55
C GLN A 137 -21.26 2.18 -13.41
N GLY A 138 -20.24 1.31 -13.43
CA GLY A 138 -19.02 1.50 -14.20
C GLY A 138 -18.07 2.55 -13.61
N MET A 139 -18.25 2.98 -12.35
CA MET A 139 -17.37 3.95 -11.69
C MET A 139 -16.09 3.29 -11.12
N ALA A 140 -16.14 1.98 -10.90
CA ALA A 140 -15.00 1.17 -10.50
C ALA A 140 -15.06 -0.21 -11.16
N MET A 141 -13.92 -0.84 -11.44
CA MET A 141 -13.92 -2.24 -11.91
C MET A 141 -14.07 -3.23 -10.76
N TYR A 142 -13.39 -2.97 -9.64
CA TYR A 142 -13.42 -3.80 -8.44
C TYR A 142 -13.42 -2.93 -7.18
N TRP A 143 -13.58 -3.57 -6.02
CA TRP A 143 -13.39 -2.91 -4.73
C TRP A 143 -12.53 -3.75 -3.78
N GLY A 144 -11.97 -3.08 -2.78
CA GLY A 144 -11.15 -3.71 -1.75
C GLY A 144 -11.27 -3.02 -0.40
N THR A 145 -10.60 -3.59 0.58
CA THR A 145 -10.56 -3.09 1.96
C THR A 145 -9.16 -2.55 2.29
N SER A 146 -9.06 -1.69 3.30
CA SER A 146 -7.77 -1.23 3.82
C SER A 146 -7.86 -1.08 5.32
N ARG A 147 -6.92 -1.67 6.06
CA ARG A 147 -6.88 -1.66 7.54
C ARG A 147 -8.02 -2.45 8.20
N TRP A 148 -8.71 -3.28 7.45
CA TRP A 148 -9.77 -4.13 8.00
C TRP A 148 -9.18 -5.36 8.68
N SER A 149 -9.78 -5.81 9.77
CA SER A 149 -9.46 -7.10 10.37
C SER A 149 -9.86 -8.24 9.44
N SER A 150 -9.26 -9.42 9.64
CA SER A 150 -9.66 -10.62 8.90
C SER A 150 -11.13 -11.00 9.10
N MET A 151 -11.68 -10.68 10.28
CA MET A 151 -13.10 -10.86 10.60
C MET A 151 -13.99 -9.96 9.74
N GLU A 152 -13.71 -8.66 9.68
CA GLU A 152 -14.51 -7.70 8.90
C GLU A 152 -14.45 -8.02 7.39
N ILE A 153 -13.29 -8.48 6.89
CA ILE A 153 -13.17 -8.90 5.47
C ILE A 153 -14.04 -10.14 5.20
N MET A 154 -14.06 -11.10 6.13
CA MET A 154 -14.93 -12.28 6.02
C MET A 154 -16.41 -11.91 6.14
N GLU A 155 -16.75 -10.93 6.97
CA GLU A 155 -18.11 -10.40 7.08
C GLU A 155 -18.56 -9.76 5.75
N ALA A 156 -17.73 -8.93 5.13
CA ALA A 156 -18.00 -8.38 3.80
C ALA A 156 -18.22 -9.48 2.75
N TYR A 157 -17.40 -10.52 2.78
CA TYR A 157 -17.55 -11.67 1.89
C TYR A 157 -18.87 -12.43 2.17
N SER A 158 -19.21 -12.64 3.44
CA SER A 158 -20.45 -13.31 3.86
C SER A 158 -21.68 -12.54 3.38
N VAL A 159 -21.72 -11.23 3.60
CA VAL A 159 -22.77 -10.32 3.09
C VAL A 159 -22.86 -10.42 1.57
N ALA A 160 -21.72 -10.40 0.88
CA ALA A 160 -21.71 -10.49 -0.58
C ALA A 160 -22.30 -11.82 -1.08
N ARG A 161 -21.97 -12.94 -0.44
CA ARG A 161 -22.54 -14.25 -0.80
C ARG A 161 -24.01 -14.36 -0.46
N GLN A 162 -24.44 -13.86 0.69
CA GLN A 162 -25.82 -13.93 1.14
C GLN A 162 -26.77 -13.13 0.22
N PHE A 163 -26.33 -11.96 -0.25
CA PHE A 163 -27.17 -11.04 -1.02
C PHE A 163 -26.81 -10.97 -2.51
N ASN A 164 -25.98 -11.91 -3.01
CA ASN A 164 -25.49 -11.95 -4.39
C ASN A 164 -24.87 -10.62 -4.85
N LEU A 165 -24.00 -10.06 -4.02
CA LEU A 165 -23.25 -8.82 -4.27
C LEU A 165 -21.80 -9.16 -4.64
N ILE A 166 -21.03 -8.13 -4.98
CA ILE A 166 -19.62 -8.29 -5.39
C ILE A 166 -18.74 -8.30 -4.13
N PRO A 167 -17.94 -9.35 -3.87
CA PRO A 167 -17.02 -9.39 -2.73
C PRO A 167 -15.76 -8.54 -2.97
N PRO A 168 -15.03 -8.14 -1.92
CA PRO A 168 -13.76 -7.42 -2.08
C PRO A 168 -12.70 -8.36 -2.65
N ILE A 169 -11.80 -7.84 -3.48
CA ILE A 169 -10.74 -8.64 -4.14
C ILE A 169 -9.37 -8.53 -3.48
N CYS A 170 -9.17 -7.49 -2.66
CA CYS A 170 -7.86 -7.13 -2.13
C CYS A 170 -8.00 -6.44 -0.77
N GLU A 171 -7.08 -6.74 0.15
CA GLU A 171 -6.83 -5.96 1.35
C GLU A 171 -5.53 -5.15 1.19
N GLN A 172 -5.61 -3.84 1.45
CA GLN A 172 -4.48 -2.94 1.44
C GLN A 172 -3.90 -2.78 2.87
N ALA A 173 -2.88 -3.58 3.23
CA ALA A 173 -2.37 -3.74 4.60
C ALA A 173 -0.94 -3.21 4.82
N GLU A 174 -0.63 -2.75 6.04
CA GLU A 174 0.74 -2.37 6.40
C GLU A 174 1.63 -3.60 6.42
N TYR A 175 2.78 -3.55 5.74
CA TYR A 175 3.76 -4.62 5.79
C TYR A 175 5.16 -4.08 5.66
N HIS A 176 5.99 -4.41 6.64
CA HIS A 176 7.42 -4.13 6.66
C HIS A 176 8.06 -4.99 7.75
N MET A 177 9.40 -4.97 7.86
CA MET A 177 10.14 -5.79 8.82
C MET A 177 9.67 -5.68 10.28
N PHE A 178 9.13 -4.52 10.68
CA PHE A 178 8.57 -4.28 12.02
C PHE A 178 7.04 -4.43 12.15
N GLN A 179 6.33 -4.82 11.08
CA GLN A 179 4.87 -5.03 11.08
C GLN A 179 4.54 -6.20 10.15
N ARG A 180 4.37 -7.40 10.73
CA ARG A 180 4.39 -8.66 9.97
C ARG A 180 3.13 -9.51 10.12
N GLU A 181 2.57 -9.55 11.32
CA GLU A 181 1.58 -10.54 11.75
C GLU A 181 0.40 -10.65 10.78
N LYS A 182 -0.30 -9.55 10.49
CA LYS A 182 -1.48 -9.58 9.62
C LYS A 182 -1.19 -10.18 8.24
N VAL A 183 -0.10 -9.76 7.60
CA VAL A 183 0.23 -10.15 6.22
C VAL A 183 0.87 -11.54 6.14
N GLU A 184 1.64 -11.95 7.15
CA GLU A 184 2.29 -13.27 7.17
C GLU A 184 1.39 -14.38 7.74
N VAL A 185 0.38 -14.05 8.56
CA VAL A 185 -0.47 -15.04 9.24
C VAL A 185 -1.92 -14.98 8.79
N GLN A 186 -2.55 -13.79 8.78
CA GLN A 186 -4.00 -13.69 8.55
C GLN A 186 -4.36 -13.65 7.06
N LEU A 187 -3.64 -12.84 6.25
CA LEU A 187 -3.96 -12.69 4.83
C LEU A 187 -3.79 -13.97 3.99
N PRO A 188 -2.79 -14.85 4.25
CA PRO A 188 -2.69 -16.11 3.52
C PRO A 188 -3.93 -17.00 3.71
N GLU A 189 -4.49 -17.02 4.92
CA GLU A 189 -5.73 -17.76 5.19
C GLU A 189 -6.94 -17.15 4.44
N LEU A 190 -7.04 -15.82 4.36
CA LEU A 190 -8.08 -15.17 3.55
C LEU A 190 -7.92 -15.43 2.07
N PHE A 191 -6.70 -15.41 1.55
CA PHE A 191 -6.40 -15.75 0.16
C PHE A 191 -6.88 -17.18 -0.15
N HIS A 192 -6.52 -18.17 0.68
CA HIS A 192 -6.93 -19.56 0.48
C HIS A 192 -8.43 -19.79 0.63
N LYS A 193 -9.13 -19.07 1.53
CA LYS A 193 -10.56 -19.27 1.80
C LYS A 193 -11.47 -18.55 0.81
N ILE A 194 -11.14 -17.31 0.45
CA ILE A 194 -12.03 -16.41 -0.29
C ILE A 194 -11.36 -15.68 -1.46
N GLY A 195 -10.08 -15.94 -1.73
CA GLY A 195 -9.37 -15.39 -2.89
C GLY A 195 -8.94 -13.92 -2.75
N VAL A 196 -8.97 -13.35 -1.56
CA VAL A 196 -8.54 -11.95 -1.31
C VAL A 196 -7.02 -11.84 -1.42
N GLY A 197 -6.53 -11.02 -2.35
CA GLY A 197 -5.11 -10.69 -2.49
C GLY A 197 -4.62 -9.66 -1.48
N ALA A 198 -3.30 -9.48 -1.40
CA ALA A 198 -2.67 -8.51 -0.51
C ALA A 198 -1.88 -7.45 -1.30
N MET A 199 -2.26 -6.18 -1.11
CA MET A 199 -1.51 -5.02 -1.59
C MET A 199 -0.91 -4.32 -0.38
N THR A 200 0.41 -4.30 -0.23
CA THR A 200 1.01 -3.80 1.02
C THR A 200 1.46 -2.36 0.92
N TRP A 201 1.51 -1.66 2.06
CA TRP A 201 1.95 -0.26 2.13
C TRP A 201 2.96 0.00 3.24
N SER A 202 3.65 1.14 3.11
CA SER A 202 4.75 1.55 3.99
C SER A 202 5.87 0.50 4.12
N PRO A 203 6.42 -0.05 3.02
CA PRO A 203 7.48 -1.06 3.09
C PRO A 203 8.73 -0.57 3.86
N LEU A 204 8.95 0.75 3.91
CA LEU A 204 10.03 1.37 4.65
C LEU A 204 9.59 2.01 5.98
N ALA A 205 8.39 1.67 6.49
CA ALA A 205 7.79 2.24 7.70
C ALA A 205 7.90 3.77 7.74
N CYS A 206 7.35 4.46 6.72
CA CYS A 206 7.47 5.93 6.56
C CYS A 206 8.91 6.47 6.40
N GLY A 207 9.86 5.62 6.01
CA GLY A 207 11.27 5.97 5.84
C GLY A 207 12.16 5.57 7.01
N ILE A 208 11.60 5.01 8.08
CA ILE A 208 12.35 4.51 9.26
C ILE A 208 13.38 3.46 8.84
N VAL A 209 12.98 2.54 7.97
CA VAL A 209 13.81 1.41 7.53
C VAL A 209 14.98 1.84 6.63
N SER A 210 15.02 3.08 6.15
CA SER A 210 16.18 3.55 5.39
C SER A 210 17.40 3.87 6.26
N GLY A 211 17.30 3.76 7.59
CA GLY A 211 18.37 4.12 8.53
C GLY A 211 18.61 5.63 8.70
N LYS A 212 17.86 6.49 8.00
CA LYS A 212 18.11 7.95 7.99
C LYS A 212 17.91 8.63 9.35
N TYR A 213 17.31 7.94 10.32
CA TYR A 213 16.96 8.47 11.64
C TYR A 213 17.91 8.02 12.75
N ASP A 214 19.03 7.37 12.43
CA ASP A 214 20.01 6.89 13.42
C ASP A 214 20.49 8.03 14.35
N SER A 215 20.79 9.18 13.75
CA SER A 215 21.35 10.37 14.42
C SER A 215 20.32 11.49 14.64
N GLY A 216 19.03 11.16 14.76
CA GLY A 216 17.96 12.13 15.02
C GLY A 216 17.01 12.33 13.84
N ILE A 217 16.39 13.50 13.73
CA ILE A 217 15.40 13.80 12.68
C ILE A 217 16.05 14.69 11.60
N PRO A 218 16.38 14.15 10.41
CA PRO A 218 16.95 14.97 9.35
C PRO A 218 15.97 16.07 8.90
N PRO A 219 16.47 17.26 8.54
CA PRO A 219 15.68 18.28 7.85
C PRO A 219 15.03 17.70 6.58
N TYR A 220 13.85 18.22 6.24
CA TYR A 220 13.05 17.80 5.07
C TYR A 220 12.61 16.33 5.04
N SER A 221 12.91 15.56 6.09
CA SER A 221 12.39 14.20 6.23
C SER A 221 10.89 14.21 6.54
N ARG A 222 10.19 13.09 6.30
CA ARG A 222 8.75 13.02 6.59
C ARG A 222 8.42 13.37 8.05
N ALA A 223 9.26 12.93 8.98
CA ALA A 223 9.11 13.20 10.41
C ALA A 223 9.38 14.66 10.81
N SER A 224 9.94 15.50 9.93
CA SER A 224 10.09 16.94 10.18
C SER A 224 8.91 17.77 9.66
N LEU A 225 7.96 17.18 8.95
CA LEU A 225 6.83 17.90 8.35
C LEU A 225 5.73 18.20 9.39
N LYS A 226 5.08 19.36 9.24
CA LYS A 226 3.91 19.73 10.05
C LYS A 226 2.80 18.68 9.86
N GLY A 227 2.20 18.23 10.96
CA GLY A 227 1.17 17.18 10.97
C GLY A 227 1.73 15.75 11.09
N TYR A 228 3.05 15.56 11.11
CA TYR A 228 3.72 14.26 11.29
C TYR A 228 4.39 14.10 12.67
N GLN A 229 3.93 14.85 13.68
CA GLN A 229 4.49 14.77 15.04
C GLN A 229 4.40 13.35 15.61
N TRP A 230 3.30 12.63 15.35
CA TRP A 230 3.15 11.23 15.72
C TRP A 230 4.26 10.31 15.18
N LEU A 231 4.80 10.60 13.98
CA LEU A 231 5.90 9.84 13.39
C LEU A 231 7.22 10.18 14.08
N LYS A 232 7.44 11.46 14.39
CA LYS A 232 8.59 11.92 15.16
C LYS A 232 8.61 11.26 16.55
N ASP A 233 7.48 11.24 17.23
CA ASP A 233 7.34 10.62 18.55
C ASP A 233 7.59 9.10 18.47
N LYS A 234 7.06 8.43 17.44
CA LYS A 234 7.34 7.01 17.18
C LYS A 234 8.83 6.74 16.99
N ILE A 235 9.53 7.57 16.20
CA ILE A 235 10.97 7.43 15.93
C ILE A 235 11.81 7.64 17.20
N LEU A 236 11.45 8.63 18.00
CA LEU A 236 12.19 9.00 19.22
C LEU A 236 11.82 8.14 20.43
N SER A 237 10.75 7.35 20.36
CA SER A 237 10.37 6.40 21.39
C SER A 237 11.44 5.32 21.61
N GLU A 238 11.41 4.68 22.77
CA GLU A 238 12.30 3.55 23.09
C GLU A 238 12.21 2.44 22.03
N GLU A 239 10.99 2.09 21.61
CA GLU A 239 10.76 1.10 20.56
C GLU A 239 11.35 1.55 19.21
N GLY A 240 11.19 2.83 18.86
CA GLY A 240 11.81 3.39 17.66
C GLY A 240 13.35 3.29 17.67
N ARG A 241 13.98 3.54 18.83
CA ARG A 241 15.44 3.39 19.00
C ARG A 241 15.88 1.92 18.95
N ARG A 242 15.10 0.98 19.51
CA ARG A 242 15.35 -0.46 19.37
C ARG A 242 15.29 -0.90 17.90
N GLN A 243 14.34 -0.37 17.13
CA GLN A 243 14.26 -0.62 15.69
C GLN A 243 15.49 -0.08 14.95
N GLN A 244 15.98 1.13 15.27
CA GLN A 244 17.20 1.67 14.67
C GLN A 244 18.43 0.79 14.95
N ALA A 245 18.55 0.21 16.15
CA ALA A 245 19.65 -0.71 16.46
C ALA A 245 19.63 -1.94 15.54
N LYS A 246 18.46 -2.57 15.36
CA LYS A 246 18.29 -3.70 14.43
C LYS A 246 18.59 -3.32 12.98
N LEU A 247 18.28 -2.09 12.56
CA LEU A 247 18.60 -1.62 11.22
C LEU A 247 20.11 -1.55 10.97
N LYS A 248 20.95 -1.32 11.99
CA LYS A 248 22.43 -1.39 11.85
C LYS A 248 22.91 -2.80 11.56
N GLU A 249 22.32 -3.79 12.21
CA GLU A 249 22.64 -5.20 11.94
C GLU A 249 22.16 -5.62 10.53
N LEU A 250 20.97 -5.18 10.12
CA LEU A 250 20.45 -5.43 8.77
C LEU A 250 21.25 -4.72 7.67
N GLN A 251 21.86 -3.56 7.98
CA GLN A 251 22.74 -2.85 7.06
C GLN A 251 23.95 -3.71 6.66
N ALA A 252 24.51 -4.50 7.58
CA ALA A 252 25.62 -5.42 7.26
C ALA A 252 25.19 -6.52 6.28
N ILE A 253 23.94 -6.99 6.35
CA ILE A 253 23.38 -7.92 5.36
C ILE A 253 23.24 -7.22 4.01
N ALA A 254 22.71 -5.99 3.98
CA ALA A 254 22.53 -5.24 2.74
C ALA A 254 23.86 -5.03 2.00
N GLU A 255 24.91 -4.66 2.74
CA GLU A 255 26.28 -4.51 2.24
C GLU A 255 26.83 -5.80 1.63
N ARG A 256 26.67 -6.93 2.35
CA ARG A 256 27.09 -8.25 1.86
C ARG A 256 26.37 -8.69 0.58
N LEU A 257 25.12 -8.26 0.41
CA LEU A 257 24.33 -8.52 -0.81
C LEU A 257 24.58 -7.49 -1.92
N GLY A 258 25.38 -6.46 -1.67
CA GLY A 258 25.66 -5.37 -2.61
C GLY A 258 24.40 -4.57 -2.96
N CYS A 259 23.59 -4.23 -1.95
CA CYS A 259 22.36 -3.45 -2.11
C CYS A 259 22.19 -2.45 -0.96
N THR A 260 21.25 -1.51 -1.11
CA THR A 260 20.89 -0.59 -0.02
C THR A 260 19.91 -1.24 0.95
N LEU A 261 19.83 -0.73 2.19
CA LEU A 261 18.86 -1.21 3.16
C LEU A 261 17.39 -1.03 2.70
N PRO A 262 17.00 0.08 2.04
CA PRO A 262 15.69 0.18 1.38
C PRO A 262 15.42 -0.92 0.35
N GLN A 263 16.40 -1.23 -0.52
CA GLN A 263 16.27 -2.31 -1.49
C GLN A 263 16.07 -3.67 -0.82
N LEU A 264 16.88 -3.97 0.20
CA LEU A 264 16.74 -5.18 1.00
C LEU A 264 15.34 -5.28 1.63
N ALA A 265 14.85 -4.20 2.23
CA ALA A 265 13.55 -4.17 2.90
C ALA A 265 12.36 -4.37 1.94
N ILE A 266 12.39 -3.73 0.77
CA ILE A 266 11.34 -3.87 -0.24
C ILE A 266 11.38 -5.27 -0.85
N ALA A 267 12.57 -5.79 -1.19
CA ALA A 267 12.73 -7.15 -1.68
C ALA A 267 12.25 -8.18 -0.65
N TRP A 268 12.56 -7.94 0.63
CA TRP A 268 12.06 -8.75 1.73
C TRP A 268 10.52 -8.76 1.75
N CYS A 269 9.86 -7.62 1.55
CA CYS A 269 8.39 -7.59 1.47
C CYS A 269 7.85 -8.43 0.29
N LEU A 270 8.51 -8.35 -0.87
CA LEU A 270 8.13 -9.07 -2.09
C LEU A 270 8.45 -10.56 -2.08
N ARG A 271 9.32 -11.02 -1.15
CA ARG A 271 9.64 -12.45 -0.98
C ARG A 271 8.40 -13.30 -0.68
N ASN A 272 7.39 -12.70 -0.06
CA ASN A 272 6.14 -13.36 0.25
C ASN A 272 5.29 -13.42 -1.03
N GLU A 273 5.07 -14.62 -1.56
CA GLU A 273 4.24 -14.83 -2.76
C GLU A 273 2.78 -14.44 -2.53
N GLY A 274 2.30 -14.44 -1.28
CA GLY A 274 0.98 -13.94 -0.91
C GLY A 274 0.82 -12.43 -1.05
N VAL A 275 1.92 -11.67 -1.17
CA VAL A 275 1.90 -10.23 -1.46
C VAL A 275 1.85 -10.03 -2.97
N SER A 276 0.71 -9.56 -3.47
CA SER A 276 0.51 -9.30 -4.90
C SER A 276 1.33 -8.09 -5.37
N SER A 277 1.36 -7.02 -4.56
CA SER A 277 2.14 -5.81 -4.86
C SER A 277 2.56 -5.04 -3.61
N VAL A 278 3.65 -4.30 -3.69
CA VAL A 278 4.17 -3.40 -2.64
C VAL A 278 4.07 -1.94 -3.11
N LEU A 279 3.32 -1.12 -2.36
CA LEU A 279 3.16 0.31 -2.59
C LEU A 279 4.37 1.10 -2.10
N LEU A 280 5.18 1.55 -3.04
CA LEU A 280 6.31 2.43 -2.82
C LEU A 280 5.85 3.87 -2.53
N GLY A 281 6.63 4.55 -1.70
CA GLY A 281 6.55 5.99 -1.51
C GLY A 281 7.93 6.60 -1.70
N ALA A 282 8.03 7.64 -2.52
CA ALA A 282 9.27 8.35 -2.80
C ALA A 282 9.02 9.86 -2.79
N SER A 283 10.00 10.63 -2.31
CA SER A 283 9.99 12.09 -2.39
C SER A 283 10.96 12.65 -3.43
N SER A 284 11.76 11.80 -4.08
CA SER A 284 12.69 12.16 -5.15
C SER A 284 12.86 11.00 -6.14
N ALA A 285 13.30 11.32 -7.37
CA ALA A 285 13.59 10.33 -8.41
C ALA A 285 14.64 9.30 -7.95
N ASP A 286 15.68 9.74 -7.24
CA ASP A 286 16.73 8.85 -6.73
C ASP A 286 16.18 7.79 -5.78
N GLN A 287 15.29 8.18 -4.85
CA GLN A 287 14.63 7.24 -3.96
C GLN A 287 13.77 6.24 -4.73
N LEU A 288 13.06 6.69 -5.76
CA LEU A 288 12.23 5.78 -6.55
C LEU A 288 13.08 4.79 -7.34
N MET A 289 14.14 5.24 -8.00
CA MET A 289 15.04 4.37 -8.75
C MET A 289 15.79 3.41 -7.83
N GLU A 290 16.24 3.87 -6.66
CA GLU A 290 16.79 3.01 -5.61
C GLU A 290 15.79 1.92 -5.22
N ASN A 291 14.54 2.30 -4.93
CA ASN A 291 13.48 1.38 -4.52
C ASN A 291 13.09 0.38 -5.60
N ILE A 292 13.04 0.79 -6.88
CA ILE A 292 12.81 -0.11 -8.03
C ILE A 292 13.96 -1.15 -8.11
N GLY A 293 15.17 -0.74 -7.72
CA GLY A 293 16.35 -1.59 -7.56
C GLY A 293 16.17 -2.82 -6.65
N ALA A 294 15.12 -2.86 -5.83
CA ALA A 294 14.82 -3.99 -4.96
C ALA A 294 14.53 -5.29 -5.73
N ILE A 295 14.06 -5.17 -6.98
CA ILE A 295 13.76 -6.33 -7.84
C ILE A 295 15.03 -7.16 -8.09
N GLN A 296 16.18 -6.51 -8.24
CA GLN A 296 17.46 -7.21 -8.45
C GLN A 296 18.01 -7.86 -7.17
N VAL A 297 17.43 -7.55 -6.00
CA VAL A 297 17.79 -8.16 -4.71
C VAL A 297 16.97 -9.42 -4.45
N LEU A 298 15.75 -9.55 -4.99
CA LEU A 298 14.87 -10.71 -4.77
C LEU A 298 15.56 -12.07 -5.00
N PRO A 299 16.30 -12.31 -6.09
CA PRO A 299 16.98 -13.60 -6.31
C PRO A 299 18.09 -13.91 -5.30
N LYS A 300 18.57 -12.88 -4.57
CA LYS A 300 19.63 -13.01 -3.57
C LYS A 300 19.10 -13.39 -2.18
N LEU A 301 17.78 -13.36 -1.97
CA LEU A 301 17.16 -13.67 -0.67
C LEU A 301 17.03 -15.19 -0.47
N SER A 302 18.16 -15.85 -0.21
CA SER A 302 18.18 -17.27 0.17
C SER A 302 17.49 -17.51 1.53
N SER A 303 17.13 -18.77 1.80
CA SER A 303 16.58 -19.16 3.11
C SER A 303 17.50 -18.83 4.28
N SER A 304 18.83 -18.88 4.08
CA SER A 304 19.81 -18.50 5.12
C SER A 304 19.76 -17.00 5.42
N ILE A 305 19.71 -16.14 4.39
CA ILE A 305 19.55 -14.69 4.56
C ILE A 305 18.23 -14.37 5.26
N ILE A 306 17.14 -15.02 4.87
CA ILE A 306 15.83 -14.82 5.50
C ILE A 306 15.86 -15.22 6.98
N HIS A 307 16.50 -16.33 7.32
CA HIS A 307 16.67 -16.77 8.71
C HIS A 307 17.52 -15.79 9.53
N GLU A 308 18.58 -15.25 8.96
CA GLU A 308 19.42 -14.24 9.61
C GLU A 308 18.63 -12.94 9.88
N ILE A 309 17.84 -12.49 8.90
CA ILE A 309 16.92 -11.36 9.06
C ILE A 309 15.88 -11.65 10.16
N ASP A 310 15.26 -12.83 10.16
CA ASP A 310 14.30 -13.24 11.19
C ASP A 310 14.94 -13.22 12.59
N SER A 311 16.21 -13.64 12.69
CA SER A 311 16.97 -13.68 13.95
C SER A 311 17.24 -12.28 14.49
N ILE A 312 17.69 -11.35 13.64
CA ILE A 312 17.91 -9.93 14.01
C ILE A 312 16.58 -9.27 14.41
N LEU A 313 15.53 -9.51 13.62
CA LEU A 313 14.24 -8.89 13.88
C LEU A 313 13.57 -9.44 15.13
N GLY A 314 13.76 -10.73 15.44
CA GLY A 314 13.23 -11.38 16.63
C GLY A 314 11.70 -11.28 16.75
N ASN A 315 11.01 -11.15 15.63
CA ASN A 315 9.57 -10.87 15.57
C ASN A 315 8.84 -11.70 14.52
N LYS A 316 9.42 -12.83 14.12
CA LYS A 316 8.76 -13.77 13.20
C LYS A 316 7.43 -14.20 13.81
N PRO A 317 6.30 -13.93 13.15
CA PRO A 317 5.01 -14.26 13.71
C PRO A 317 4.81 -15.78 13.70
N TYR A 318 4.17 -16.31 14.73
CA TYR A 318 3.87 -17.73 14.85
C TYR A 318 2.79 -18.14 13.83
N SER A 319 3.03 -19.23 13.08
CA SER A 319 2.02 -19.81 12.19
C SER A 319 1.44 -21.08 12.81
N LYS A 320 0.14 -21.34 12.58
CA LYS A 320 -0.48 -22.62 13.00
C LYS A 320 0.18 -23.85 12.37
N LYS A 321 0.95 -23.70 11.27
CA LYS A 321 1.73 -24.79 10.68
C LYS A 321 2.88 -25.26 11.59
N ASP A 322 3.36 -24.41 12.50
CA ASP A 322 4.46 -24.73 13.43
C ASP A 322 4.02 -25.67 14.57
N TYR A 323 2.71 -25.96 14.71
CA TYR A 323 2.17 -26.88 15.71
C TYR A 323 2.23 -28.38 15.30
N ARG A 324 2.54 -28.67 14.03
CA ARG A 324 2.52 -30.04 13.48
C ARG A 324 3.92 -30.60 13.17
N SER A 325 4.98 -29.92 13.59
CA SER A 325 6.38 -30.31 13.45
C SER A 325 7.00 -30.60 14.81
#